data_AF-A0A0U1NL20-F1
#
_entry.id   AF-A0A0U1NL20-F1
#
_cell.length_a   1.000
_cell.length_b   1.000
_cell.length_c   1.000
_cell.angle_alpha   90.00
_cell.angle_beta   90.00
_cell.angle_gamma   90.00
#
_symmetry.space_group_name_H-M   'P 1'
#
loop_
_entity.id
_entity.type
_entity.pdbx_description
1 polymer ?
#
loop_
_entity_poly.entity_id
_entity_poly.type
_entity_poly.pdbx_seq_one_letter_code
_entity_poly.pdbx_strand_id
1 'polypeptide(L)'
;MMRNVLRLIFLALAIWGAIHPMYYFVSWFQSEGWALGPMIDAWYVNDATSGLVWDLTIAAIALSVWVIYRAFADSFVYLVVIPATFCIGVSCGLPLYFFIALSRSPAHAST
;
A
#
# COMPACT_ATOMS: atom_id res chain seq x y z
N MET A 1 -13.24 17.10 14.19
CA MET A 1 -11.87 17.01 14.75
C MET A 1 -11.25 15.64 14.54
N MET A 2 -11.80 14.56 15.12
CA MET A 2 -11.23 13.19 15.07
C MET A 2 -11.00 12.62 13.66
N ARG A 3 -11.93 12.84 12.73
CA ARG A 3 -11.76 12.44 11.31
C ARG A 3 -10.54 13.07 10.65
N ASN A 4 -10.28 14.34 10.91
CA ASN A 4 -9.12 15.03 10.32
C ASN A 4 -7.81 14.50 10.89
N VAL A 5 -7.78 14.17 12.19
CA VAL A 5 -6.64 13.53 12.83
C VAL A 5 -6.36 12.16 12.20
N LEU A 6 -7.38 11.31 12.02
CA LEU A 6 -7.21 10.01 11.38
C LEU A 6 -6.71 10.13 9.93
N ARG A 7 -7.23 11.09 9.16
CA ARG A 7 -6.72 11.37 7.80
C ARG A 7 -5.24 11.67 7.80
N LEU A 8 -4.79 12.55 8.70
CA LEU A 8 -3.37 12.91 8.79
C LEU A 8 -2.50 11.73 9.26
N ILE A 9 -3.00 10.90 10.18
CA ILE A 9 -2.31 9.67 10.60
C ILE A 9 -2.13 8.73 9.40
N PHE A 10 -3.19 8.45 8.64
CA PHE A 10 -3.08 7.57 7.48
C PHE A 10 -2.22 8.15 6.36
N LEU A 11 -2.20 9.48 6.19
CA LEU A 11 -1.28 10.14 5.27
C LEU A 11 0.18 9.96 5.72
N ALA A 12 0.48 10.17 7.00
CA ALA A 12 1.80 9.97 7.56
C ALA A 12 2.25 8.51 7.43
N LEU A 13 1.35 7.55 7.70
CA LEU A 13 1.60 6.13 7.51
C LEU A 13 1.84 5.77 6.03
N ALA A 14 1.12 6.39 5.08
CA ALA A 14 1.35 6.17 3.66
C ALA A 14 2.75 6.64 3.24
N ILE A 15 3.19 7.79 3.76
CA ILE A 15 4.52 8.35 3.51
C ILE A 15 5.60 7.46 4.12
N TRP A 16 5.46 7.08 5.38
CA TRP A 16 6.39 6.16 6.05
C TRP A 16 6.46 4.82 5.32
N GLY A 17 5.30 4.25 5.00
CA GLY A 17 5.16 2.98 4.30
C GLY A 17 5.68 3.00 2.87
N ALA A 18 5.90 4.19 2.29
CA ALA A 18 6.60 4.35 1.02
C ALA A 18 8.12 4.42 1.21
N ILE A 19 8.59 5.27 2.13
CA ILE A 19 10.01 5.53 2.36
C ILE A 19 10.72 4.29 2.90
N HIS A 20 10.15 3.64 3.92
CA HIS A 20 10.85 2.59 4.65
C HIS A 20 11.14 1.35 3.77
N PRO A 21 10.20 0.76 3.02
CA PRO A 21 10.51 -0.36 2.13
C PRO A 21 11.41 0.05 0.95
N MET A 22 11.17 1.23 0.35
CA MET A 22 11.99 1.70 -0.78
C MET A 22 13.45 1.90 -0.38
N TYR A 23 13.72 2.34 0.84
CA TYR A 23 15.09 2.45 1.35
C TYR A 23 15.83 1.11 1.28
N TYR A 24 15.20 0.02 1.71
CA TYR A 24 15.81 -1.32 1.66
C TYR A 24 15.98 -1.81 0.22
N PHE A 25 14.98 -1.61 -0.65
CA PHE A 25 15.11 -2.02 -2.06
C PHE A 25 16.21 -1.25 -2.79
N VAL A 26 16.28 0.07 -2.63
CA VAL A 26 17.32 0.89 -3.26
C VAL A 26 18.70 0.51 -2.72
N SER A 27 18.83 0.31 -1.41
CA SER A 27 20.10 -0.12 -0.80
C SER A 27 20.55 -1.49 -1.35
N TRP A 28 19.61 -2.43 -1.51
CA TRP A 28 19.89 -3.75 -2.09
C TRP A 28 20.26 -3.65 -3.58
N PHE A 29 19.56 -2.86 -4.40
CA PHE A 29 19.91 -2.66 -5.80
C PHE A 29 21.29 -1.98 -5.99
N GLN A 30 21.69 -1.14 -5.03
CA GLN A 30 23.02 -0.55 -5.02
C GLN A 30 24.12 -1.58 -4.70
N SER A 31 23.83 -2.60 -3.88
CA SER A 31 24.82 -3.64 -3.52
C SER A 31 24.86 -4.79 -4.53
N GLU A 32 23.70 -5.30 -4.95
CA GLU A 32 23.57 -6.51 -5.77
C GLU A 32 23.37 -6.22 -7.27
N GLY A 33 23.18 -4.95 -7.64
CA GLY A 33 22.92 -4.50 -9.00
C GLY A 33 21.42 -4.44 -9.35
N TRP A 34 21.10 -3.74 -10.44
CA TRP A 34 19.72 -3.44 -10.87
C TRP A 34 19.08 -4.59 -11.66
N ALA A 35 18.95 -5.76 -11.02
CA ALA A 35 18.29 -6.92 -11.60
C ALA A 35 17.17 -7.42 -10.66
N LEU A 36 15.98 -7.65 -11.22
CA LEU A 36 14.83 -8.13 -10.44
C LEU A 36 14.95 -9.61 -10.04
N GLY A 37 15.62 -10.44 -10.86
CA GLY A 37 15.77 -11.88 -10.61
C GLY A 37 16.40 -12.19 -9.25
N PRO A 38 17.62 -11.70 -8.95
CA PRO A 38 18.29 -11.98 -7.68
C PRO A 38 17.55 -11.38 -6.46
N MET A 39 16.75 -10.33 -6.67
CA MET A 39 15.91 -9.77 -5.61
C MET A 39 14.77 -10.74 -5.25
N ILE A 40 14.16 -11.36 -6.25
CA ILE A 40 13.14 -12.39 -6.05
C ILE A 40 13.77 -13.59 -5.34
N ASP A 41 14.97 -14.03 -5.75
CA ASP A 41 15.68 -15.13 -5.08
C ASP A 41 15.91 -14.81 -3.59
N ALA A 42 16.29 -13.58 -3.27
CA ALA A 42 16.47 -13.12 -1.88
C ALA A 42 15.18 -13.16 -1.06
N TRP A 43 14.01 -12.94 -1.69
CA TRP A 43 12.72 -13.05 -1.01
C TRP A 43 12.33 -14.50 -0.70
N TYR A 44 12.82 -15.47 -1.48
CA TYR A 44 12.55 -16.90 -1.30
C TYR A 44 13.71 -17.68 -0.70
N VAL A 45 14.70 -17.00 -0.10
CA VAL A 45 15.92 -17.63 0.45
C VAL A 45 15.64 -18.56 1.64
N ASN A 46 14.55 -18.35 2.38
CA ASN A 46 14.11 -19.23 3.46
C ASN A 46 12.59 -19.15 3.68
N ASP A 47 12.06 -20.04 4.53
CA ASP A 47 10.64 -20.12 4.83
C ASP A 47 10.07 -18.85 5.49
N ALA A 48 10.85 -18.12 6.28
CA ALA A 48 10.40 -16.91 6.95
C ALA A 48 10.19 -15.76 5.96
N THR A 49 11.15 -15.53 5.05
CA THR A 49 11.01 -14.50 4.00
C THR A 49 9.95 -14.89 2.99
N SER A 50 9.87 -16.17 2.63
CA SER A 50 8.81 -16.71 1.75
C SER A 50 7.43 -16.51 2.36
N GLY A 51 7.29 -16.73 3.67
CA GLY A 51 6.05 -16.46 4.41
C GLY A 51 5.65 -14.99 4.35
N LEU A 52 6.60 -14.07 4.50
CA LEU A 52 6.36 -12.62 4.38
C LEU A 52 5.92 -12.23 2.96
N VAL A 53 6.49 -12.83 1.92
CA VAL A 53 6.04 -12.59 0.53
C VAL A 53 4.58 -12.99 0.34
N TRP A 54 4.19 -14.16 0.85
CA TRP A 54 2.81 -14.64 0.75
C TRP A 54 1.84 -13.78 1.54
N ASP A 55 2.22 -13.33 2.75
CA ASP A 55 1.42 -12.41 3.56
C ASP A 55 1.12 -11.11 2.78
N LEU A 56 2.16 -10.48 2.24
CA LEU A 56 2.02 -9.25 1.45
C LEU A 56 1.25 -9.47 0.14
N THR A 57 1.45 -10.62 -0.51
CA THR A 57 0.75 -10.97 -1.76
C THR A 57 -0.76 -11.08 -1.52
N ILE A 58 -1.15 -11.80 -0.47
CA ILE A 58 -2.57 -11.97 -0.11
C ILE A 58 -3.17 -10.61 0.26
N ALA A 59 -2.47 -9.80 1.05
CA ALA A 59 -2.91 -8.45 1.42
C ALA A 59 -3.08 -7.53 0.19
N ALA A 60 -2.14 -7.57 -0.76
CA ALA A 60 -2.22 -6.80 -2.01
C ALA A 60 -3.42 -7.20 -2.87
N ILE A 61 -3.68 -8.51 -3.00
CA ILE A 61 -4.84 -9.04 -3.74
C ILE A 61 -6.14 -8.59 -3.06
N ALA A 62 -6.26 -8.79 -1.75
CA ALA A 62 -7.45 -8.41 -1.00
C ALA A 62 -7.74 -6.90 -1.12
N LEU A 63 -6.71 -6.06 -0.98
CA LEU A 63 -6.83 -4.62 -1.16
C LEU A 63 -7.24 -4.27 -2.59
N SER A 64 -6.64 -4.91 -3.61
CA SER A 64 -6.96 -4.67 -5.02
C SER A 64 -8.42 -4.96 -5.34
N VAL A 65 -8.92 -6.13 -4.92
CA VAL A 65 -10.34 -6.51 -5.10
C VAL A 65 -11.25 -5.47 -4.44
N TRP A 66 -10.92 -5.05 -3.22
CA TRP A 66 -11.69 -4.07 -2.49
C TRP A 66 -11.71 -2.69 -3.16
N VAL A 67 -10.57 -2.17 -3.61
CA VAL A 67 -10.51 -0.85 -4.26
C VAL A 67 -11.14 -0.84 -5.64
N ILE A 68 -11.13 -1.97 -6.36
CA ILE A 68 -11.88 -2.13 -7.61
C ILE A 68 -13.38 -2.01 -7.31
N TYR A 69 -13.90 -2.74 -6.32
CA TYR A 69 -15.30 -2.61 -5.90
C TYR A 69 -15.66 -1.16 -5.53
N ARG A 70 -14.84 -0.51 -4.70
CA ARG A 70 -15.03 0.90 -4.30
C ARG A 70 -14.96 1.88 -5.47
N ALA A 71 -14.13 1.59 -6.48
CA ALA A 71 -14.00 2.45 -7.66
C ALA A 71 -15.30 2.51 -8.46
N PHE A 72 -15.96 1.37 -8.64
CA PHE A 72 -17.25 1.28 -9.34
C PHE A 72 -18.44 1.70 -8.47
N ALA A 73 -18.36 1.52 -7.15
CA ALA A 73 -19.46 1.85 -6.22
C ALA A 73 -19.48 3.33 -5.78
N ASP A 74 -18.33 4.01 -5.74
CA ASP A 74 -18.20 5.37 -5.18
C ASP A 74 -17.39 6.30 -6.09
N SER A 75 -16.13 5.99 -6.38
CA SER A 75 -15.29 6.87 -7.21
C SER A 75 -14.03 6.20 -7.75
N PHE A 76 -13.74 6.40 -9.04
CA PHE A 76 -12.52 5.91 -9.69
C PHE A 76 -11.19 6.38 -9.05
N VAL A 77 -11.21 7.39 -8.17
CA VAL A 77 -10.01 7.80 -7.42
C VAL A 77 -9.43 6.69 -6.53
N TYR A 78 -10.21 5.67 -6.15
CA TYR A 78 -9.67 4.53 -5.41
C TYR A 78 -8.71 3.68 -6.25
N LEU A 79 -8.76 3.77 -7.59
CA LEU A 79 -7.85 2.99 -8.46
C LEU A 79 -6.39 3.41 -8.30
N VAL A 80 -6.07 4.60 -7.78
CA VAL A 80 -4.67 5.02 -7.53
C VAL A 80 -4.00 4.17 -6.45
N VAL A 81 -4.78 3.48 -5.63
CA VAL A 81 -4.27 2.58 -4.58
C VAL A 81 -3.57 1.37 -5.21
N ILE A 82 -4.00 0.91 -6.39
CA ILE A 82 -3.39 -0.23 -7.08
C ILE A 82 -1.92 0.06 -7.44
N PRO A 83 -1.58 1.11 -8.21
CA PRO A 83 -0.18 1.42 -8.49
C PRO A 83 0.61 1.76 -7.23
N ALA A 84 0.00 2.39 -6.21
CA ALA A 84 0.69 2.58 -4.92
C ALA A 84 1.03 1.24 -4.24
N THR A 85 0.17 0.23 -4.35
CA THR A 85 0.38 -1.10 -3.75
C THR A 85 1.48 -1.88 -4.47
N PHE A 86 1.48 -1.89 -5.80
CA PHE A 86 2.41 -2.72 -6.58
C PHE A 86 3.73 -2.03 -6.92
N CYS A 87 3.74 -0.70 -7.07
CA CYS A 87 4.97 0.04 -7.38
C CYS A 87 5.71 0.49 -6.12
N ILE A 88 5.03 0.59 -4.98
CA ILE A 88 5.64 1.04 -3.71
C ILE A 88 5.54 -0.05 -2.64
N GLY A 89 4.33 -0.56 -2.40
CA GLY A 89 4.10 -1.63 -1.45
C GLY A 89 2.74 -1.51 -0.75
N VAL A 90 2.27 -2.62 -0.19
CA VAL A 90 0.99 -2.67 0.56
C VAL A 90 1.02 -1.71 1.76
N SER A 91 2.19 -1.51 2.37
CA SER A 91 2.44 -0.54 3.44
C SER A 91 2.15 0.91 3.05
N CYS A 92 2.21 1.26 1.75
CA CYS A 92 1.80 2.56 1.24
C CYS A 92 0.34 2.55 0.77
N GLY A 93 -0.04 1.52 0.00
CA GLY A 93 -1.37 1.41 -0.61
C GLY A 93 -2.52 1.38 0.40
N LEU A 94 -2.40 0.58 1.47
CA LEU A 94 -3.48 0.44 2.45
C LEU A 94 -3.73 1.74 3.24
N PRO A 95 -2.72 2.44 3.80
CA PRO A 95 -2.94 3.75 4.41
C PRO A 95 -3.46 4.80 3.42
N LEU A 96 -2.99 4.78 2.17
CA LEU A 96 -3.49 5.69 1.12
C LEU A 96 -4.99 5.46 0.86
N TYR A 97 -5.43 4.20 0.81
CA TYR A 97 -6.85 3.87 0.71
C TYR A 97 -7.66 4.51 1.85
N PHE A 98 -7.23 4.34 3.10
CA PHE A 98 -7.94 4.92 4.26
C PHE A 98 -7.95 6.44 4.23
N PHE A 99 -6.85 7.08 3.82
CA PHE A 99 -6.80 8.53 3.64
C PHE A 99 -7.85 9.02 2.63
N ILE A 100 -7.95 8.36 1.47
CA ILE A 100 -8.94 8.69 0.43
C ILE A 100 -10.36 8.45 0.95
N ALA A 101 -10.60 7.28 1.56
CA ALA A 101 -11.92 6.91 2.06
C ALA A 101 -12.43 7.93 3.10
N LEU A 102 -11.59 8.30 4.06
CA LEU A 102 -11.92 9.30 5.09
C LEU A 102 -12.09 10.72 4.53
N SER A 103 -11.54 10.99 3.35
CA SER A 103 -11.71 12.27 2.65
C SER A 103 -13.04 12.38 1.90
N ARG A 104 -13.70 11.25 1.63
CA ARG A 104 -14.87 11.16 0.76
C ARG A 104 -16.15 10.69 1.46
N SER A 105 -16.08 10.25 2.72
CA SER A 105 -17.30 9.93 3.48
C SER A 105 -18.22 11.16 3.59
N PRO A 106 -19.51 11.04 3.24
CA PRO A 106 -20.45 12.14 3.42
C PRO A 106 -20.50 12.49 4.91
N ALA A 107 -20.19 13.75 5.23
CA ALA A 107 -20.62 14.31 6.51
C ALA A 107 -22.13 14.10 6.57
N HIS A 108 -22.65 13.52 7.65
CA HIS A 108 -24.08 13.29 7.79
C HIS A 108 -24.82 14.58 7.42
N ALA A 109 -25.69 14.48 6.40
CA ALA A 109 -26.72 15.47 6.16
C ALA A 109 -27.55 15.51 7.44
N SER A 110 -27.35 16.54 8.23
CA SER A 110 -28.23 16.88 9.33
C SER A 110 -29.54 17.40 8.72
N THR A 111 -30.55 16.55 8.69
CA THR A 111 -31.97 16.93 8.58
C THR A 111 -32.71 16.28 9.73
#